data_AF-A0AAU0SSX0-F1
#
_entry.id   AF-A0AAU0SSX0-F1
#
_cell.length_a   1.000
_cell.length_b   1.000
_cell.length_c   1.000
_cell.angle_alpha   90.00
_cell.angle_beta   90.00
_cell.angle_gamma   90.00
#
_symmetry.space_group_name_H-M   'P 1'
#
loop_
_entity.id
_entity.type
_entity.pdbx_description
1 polymer ?
#
loop_
_entity_poly.entity_id
_entity_poly.type
_entity_poly.pdbx_seq_one_letter_code
_entity_poly.pdbx_strand_id
1 'polypeptide(L)' 'MDGSNEREADALALKAYELFMATHLEPDNPKARARLIAWVQESQAHWRAFLALDQYLAEVTQLLDADQRGEPRRH' A
#
# COMPACT_ATOMS: atom_id res chain seq x y z
N MET A 1 -14.32 -22.14 -1.80
CA MET A 1 -14.24 -21.12 -0.74
C MET A 1 -13.21 -20.04 -1.07
N ASP A 2 -12.38 -20.22 -2.11
CA ASP A 2 -11.29 -19.29 -2.44
C ASP A 2 -11.74 -17.91 -2.95
N GLY A 3 -12.79 -17.83 -3.77
CA GLY A 3 -13.24 -16.56 -4.35
C GLY A 3 -13.83 -15.54 -3.36
N SER A 4 -14.18 -15.94 -2.13
CA SER A 4 -14.59 -14.99 -1.08
C SER A 4 -13.40 -14.35 -0.39
N ASN A 5 -12.33 -15.13 -0.15
CA ASN A 5 -11.11 -14.64 0.47
C ASN A 5 -10.32 -13.72 -0.48
N GLU A 6 -10.33 -14.02 -1.78
CA GLU A 6 -9.72 -13.14 -2.80
C GLU A 6 -10.42 -11.78 -2.84
N ARG A 7 -11.75 -11.74 -2.84
CA ARG A 7 -12.52 -10.49 -2.81
C ARG A 7 -12.27 -9.67 -1.54
N GLU A 8 -12.10 -10.33 -0.41
CA GLU A 8 -11.77 -9.65 0.85
C GLU A 8 -10.35 -9.06 0.79
N ALA A 9 -9.37 -9.81 0.28
CA ALA A 9 -8.01 -9.32 0.09
C ALA A 9 -7.96 -8.11 -0.88
N ASP A 10 -8.69 -8.16 -1.99
CA ASP A 10 -8.79 -7.07 -2.94
C ASP A 10 -9.41 -5.80 -2.30
N ALA A 11 -10.47 -5.97 -1.50
CA ALA A 11 -11.10 -4.87 -0.78
C ALA A 11 -10.13 -4.22 0.22
N LEU A 12 -9.34 -5.03 0.93
CA LEU A 12 -8.31 -4.54 1.85
C LEU A 12 -7.19 -3.81 1.12
N ALA A 13 -6.74 -4.31 -0.03
CA ALA A 13 -5.72 -3.68 -0.85
C ALA A 13 -6.18 -2.31 -1.38
N LEU A 14 -7.40 -2.25 -1.93
CA LEU A 14 -8.01 -0.99 -2.37
C LEU A 14 -8.11 0.00 -1.20
N LYS A 15 -8.52 -0.47 -0.03
CA LYS A 15 -8.66 0.41 1.14
C LYS A 15 -7.33 0.96 1.64
N ALA A 16 -6.29 0.12 1.66
CA ALA A 16 -4.94 0.55 1.99
C ALA A 16 -4.45 1.64 1.03
N TYR A 17 -4.67 1.45 -0.28
CA TYR A 17 -4.31 2.42 -1.31
C TYR A 17 -5.08 3.75 -1.15
N GLU A 18 -6.40 3.71 -0.94
CA GLU A 18 -7.21 4.90 -0.71
C GLU A 18 -6.70 5.74 0.47
N LEU A 19 -6.45 5.09 1.62
CA LEU A 19 -6.02 5.77 2.83
C LEU A 19 -4.60 6.33 2.70
N PHE A 20 -3.71 5.58 2.04
CA PHE A 20 -2.37 6.06 1.70
C PHE A 20 -2.45 7.31 0.80
N MET A 21 -3.21 7.25 -0.29
CA MET A 21 -3.37 8.38 -1.22
C MET A 21 -3.96 9.61 -0.53
N ALA A 22 -4.91 9.44 0.39
CA ALA A 22 -5.45 10.55 1.16
C ALA A 22 -4.35 11.24 2.01
N THR A 23 -3.44 10.48 2.62
CA THR A 23 -2.30 11.06 3.35
C THR A 23 -1.26 11.70 2.45
N HIS A 24 -1.10 11.19 1.22
CA HIS A 24 -0.17 11.75 0.23
C HIS A 24 -0.68 13.07 -0.37
N LEU A 25 -1.97 13.13 -0.70
CA LEU A 25 -2.61 14.32 -1.29
C LEU A 25 -2.81 15.45 -0.26
N GLU A 26 -3.00 15.11 1.01
CA GLU A 26 -3.22 16.06 2.10
C GLU A 26 -2.24 15.83 3.27
N PRO A 27 -0.93 16.08 3.07
CA PRO A 27 0.09 15.75 4.06
C PRO A 27 -0.07 16.53 5.38
N ASP A 28 -0.60 17.75 5.30
CA ASP A 28 -0.85 18.61 6.46
C ASP A 28 -2.23 18.36 7.12
N ASN A 29 -3.01 17.39 6.63
CA ASN A 29 -4.30 17.05 7.24
C ASN A 29 -4.14 15.95 8.30
N PRO A 30 -4.14 16.29 9.61
CA PRO A 30 -3.99 15.29 10.66
C PRO A 30 -5.14 14.27 10.68
N LYS A 31 -6.32 14.60 10.14
CA LYS A 31 -7.46 13.67 10.07
C LYS A 31 -7.21 12.55 9.06
N ALA A 32 -6.55 12.83 7.94
CA ALA A 32 -6.19 11.80 6.96
C ALA A 32 -5.24 10.78 7.59
N ARG A 33 -4.20 11.27 8.27
CA ARG A 33 -3.24 10.42 9.01
C ARG A 33 -3.91 9.62 10.12
N ALA A 34 -4.79 10.25 10.91
CA ALA A 34 -5.51 9.56 11.98
C ALA A 34 -6.40 8.42 11.47
N ARG A 35 -7.07 8.61 10.32
CA ARG A 35 -7.91 7.56 9.70
C ARG A 35 -7.08 6.36 9.24
N LEU A 36 -5.92 6.60 8.62
CA LEU A 36 -5.01 5.53 8.23
C LEU A 36 -4.55 4.72 9.45
N ILE A 37 -4.09 5.41 10.51
CA ILE A 37 -3.63 4.77 11.75
C ILE A 37 -4.76 3.96 12.40
N ALA A 38 -5.96 4.54 12.52
CA ALA A 38 -7.10 3.87 13.13
C ALA A 38 -7.47 2.59 12.37
N TRP A 39 -7.52 2.65 11.04
CA TRP A 39 -7.84 1.49 10.21
C TRP A 39 -6.77 0.39 10.32
N VAL A 40 -5.49 0.74 10.29
CA VAL A 40 -4.39 -0.22 10.46
C VAL A 40 -4.44 -0.92 11.82
N GLN A 41 -4.80 -0.20 12.88
CA GLN A 41 -4.87 -0.73 14.24
C GLN A 41 -6.08 -1.63 14.49
N GLU A 42 -7.12 -1.55 13.65
CA GLU A 42 -8.38 -2.27 13.81
C GLU A 42 -8.22 -3.80 13.64
N SER A 43 -7.31 -4.25 12.78
CA SER A 43 -7.13 -5.68 12.49
C SER A 43 -5.74 -6.01 11.95
N GLN A 44 -5.25 -7.21 12.26
CA GLN A 44 -4.01 -7.73 11.67
C GLN A 44 -4.10 -7.84 10.14
N ALA A 45 -5.30 -8.09 9.59
CA ALA A 45 -5.50 -8.15 8.14
C ALA A 45 -5.27 -6.78 7.48
N HIS A 46 -5.74 -5.70 8.11
CA HIS A 46 -5.54 -4.33 7.62
C HIS A 46 -4.06 -3.95 7.66
N TRP A 47 -3.35 -4.29 8.74
CA TRP A 47 -1.91 -4.09 8.84
C TRP A 47 -1.15 -4.84 7.74
N ARG A 48 -1.49 -6.10 7.48
CA ARG A 48 -0.88 -6.88 6.40
C ARG A 48 -1.14 -6.28 5.02
N ALA A 49 -2.35 -5.81 4.76
CA ALA A 49 -2.67 -5.14 3.49
C ALA A 49 -1.88 -3.84 3.31
N PHE A 50 -1.72 -3.05 4.37
CA PHE A 50 -0.89 -1.85 4.34
C PHE A 50 0.60 -2.17 4.08
N LEU A 51 1.15 -3.20 4.74
CA LEU A 51 2.53 -3.64 4.50
C LEU A 51 2.75 -4.16 3.08
N ALA A 52 1.79 -4.89 2.51
CA ALA A 52 1.88 -5.35 1.12
C ALA A 52 1.93 -4.18 0.14
N LEU A 53 1.16 -3.12 0.39
CA LEU A 53 1.22 -1.89 -0.39
C LEU A 53 2.59 -1.19 -0.28
N ASP A 54 3.12 -1.04 0.94
CA ASP A 54 4.43 -0.43 1.18
C ASP A 54 5.55 -1.17 0.43
N GLN A 55 5.55 -2.51 0.53
CA GLN A 55 6.50 -3.36 -0.19
C GLN A 55 6.38 -3.20 -1.72
N TYR A 56 5.15 -3.20 -2.25
CA TYR A 56 4.92 -3.00 -3.69
C TYR A 56 5.45 -1.63 -4.17
N LEU A 57 5.21 -0.56 -3.41
CA LEU A 57 5.70 0.76 -3.75
C LEU A 57 7.24 0.80 -3.73
N ALA A 58 7.88 0.18 -2.73
CA ALA A 58 9.34 0.08 -2.65
C ALA A 58 9.93 -0.68 -3.85
N GLU A 59 9.32 -1.79 -4.27
CA GLU A 59 9.72 -2.56 -5.44
C GLU A 59 9.60 -1.75 -6.73
N VAL A 60 8.46 -1.05 -6.91
CA VAL A 60 8.26 -0.17 -8.07
C VAL A 60 9.29 0.95 -8.09
N THR A 61 9.60 1.58 -6.95
CA THR A 61 10.64 2.61 -6.86
C THR A 61 12.01 2.05 -7.27
N GLN A 62 12.39 0.86 -6.78
CA GLN A 62 13.64 0.23 -7.16
C GLN A 62 13.71 -0.10 -8.66
N LEU A 63 12.61 -0.57 -9.24
CA LEU A 63 12.52 -0.85 -10.68
C LEU A 63 12.70 0.42 -11.51
N LEU A 64 12.08 1.53 -11.09
CA LEU A 64 12.21 2.82 -11.76
C LEU A 64 13.62 3.39 -11.64
N ASP A 65 14.26 3.26 -10.47
CA ASP A 65 15.63 3.70 -10.25
C ASP A 65 16.64 2.89 -11.08
N ALA A 66 16.46 1.57 -11.18
CA ALA A 66 17.31 0.70 -12.00
C ALA A 66 17.21 1.04 -13.49
N ASP A 67 16.00 1.33 -13.97
CA ASP A 67 15.74 1.75 -15.35
C ASP A 67 16.40 3.11 -15.65
N GLN A 68 16.30 4.07 -14.73
CA GLN A 68 16.94 5.38 -14.86
C GLN A 68 18.48 5.31 -14.87
N ARG A 69 19.08 4.36 -14.14
CA ARG A 69 20.54 4.17 -14.09
C ARG A 69 21.10 3.36 -15.26
N GLY A 70 20.24 2.81 -16.13
CA GLY A 70 20.65 1.97 -17.25
C GLY A 70 21.31 0.66 -16.82
N GLU A 71 21.06 0.19 -15.60
CA GLU A 71 21.61 -1.09 -15.14
C GLU A 71 20.88 -2.25 -15.83
N PRO A 72 21.61 -3.24 -16.40
CA PRO A 72 20.97 -4.39 -17.02
C PRO A 72 20.24 -5.20 -15.96
N ARG A 73 18.93 -5.41 -16.14
CA ARG A 73 18.10 -6.30 -15.31
C ARG A 73 18.79 -7.65 -15.19
N ARG A 74 19.36 -7.95 -14.02
CA ARG A 74 19.86 -9.30 -13.72
C ARG A 74 18.66 -10.17 -13.38
N HIS A 75 18.18 -10.89 -14.39
CA HIS A 75 17.28 -12.03 -14.24
C HIS A 75 18.01 -13.21 -13.59
#